data_AF-A0A7J2LTC5-F1
#
_entry.id   AF-A0A7J2LTC5-F1
#
_cell.length_a   1.000
_cell.length_b   1.000
_cell.length_c   1.000
_cell.angle_alpha   90.00
_cell.angle_beta   90.00
_cell.angle_gamma   90.00
#
_symmetry.space_group_name_H-M   'P 1'
#
loop_
_entity.id
_entity.type
_entity.pdbx_description
1 polymer ?
#
loop_
_entity_poly.entity_id
_entity_poly.type
_entity_poly.pdbx_seq_one_letter_code
_entity_poly.pdbx_strand_id
1 'polypeptide(L)'
;VIQCLLGHVELPLRRALDRMHVLMLFMLRDAVDALKNNDRALAEEVVRRDDEVDRLYFFVVRQLKAAVYNRALIEEIGLSNPRDCLGYRLIVKSIERSADHAARIASVIPTLAAPINGKAIKGVVAMSSLAQEIHEDSMKALYKYDPELINGSMARVNKVIDLEEEAIEQLLKLKTEPRSMMGIRLILESVRRIAEYGTDIAEIAINLSVK
;
A
#
# COMPACT_ATOMS: atom_id res chain seq x y z
N VAL A 1 5.93 5.95 34.36
CA VAL A 1 5.84 6.35 32.94
C VAL A 1 7.06 5.78 32.24
N ILE A 2 6.91 4.71 31.46
CA ILE A 2 8.04 4.05 30.80
C ILE A 2 8.53 4.99 29.69
N GLN A 3 9.68 5.59 29.94
CA GLN A 3 10.43 6.42 29.02
C GLN A 3 11.06 5.50 27.97
N CYS A 4 10.33 5.24 26.88
CA CYS A 4 10.88 4.58 25.70
C CYS A 4 11.72 5.60 24.92
N LEU A 5 12.89 5.95 25.47
CA LEU A 5 13.99 6.55 24.74
C LEU A 5 14.63 5.47 23.85
N LEU A 6 13.91 5.04 22.82
CA LEU A 6 14.51 4.31 21.71
C LEU A 6 15.24 5.36 20.86
N GLY A 7 16.56 5.37 20.95
CA GLY A 7 17.41 6.30 20.22
C GLY A 7 17.15 6.25 18.72
N HIS A 8 17.28 7.41 18.07
CA HIS A 8 17.13 7.62 16.63
C HIS A 8 18.16 6.85 15.76
N VAL A 9 18.96 5.95 16.36
CA VAL A 9 20.08 5.20 15.78
C VAL A 9 19.72 3.77 15.35
N GLU A 10 18.65 3.14 15.87
CA GLU A 10 18.43 1.70 15.62
C GLU A 10 17.90 1.34 14.22
N LEU A 11 17.21 2.26 13.54
CA LEU A 11 16.63 1.99 12.23
C LEU A 11 16.50 3.28 11.38
N PRO A 12 17.44 3.54 10.46
CA PRO A 12 17.38 4.66 9.54
C PRO A 12 16.02 4.76 8.84
N LEU A 13 15.55 5.98 8.58
CA LEU A 13 14.24 6.26 7.96
C LEU A 13 13.96 5.36 6.76
N ARG A 14 14.94 5.29 5.86
CA ARG A 14 14.84 4.49 4.64
C ARG A 14 14.60 3.01 4.93
N ARG A 15 15.30 2.42 5.90
CA ARG A 15 15.12 1.00 6.26
C ARG A 15 13.76 0.74 6.90
N ALA A 16 13.26 1.67 7.72
CA ALA A 16 11.91 1.57 8.28
C ALA A 16 10.85 1.62 7.17
N LEU A 17 11.02 2.53 6.21
CA LEU A 17 10.15 2.68 5.05
C LEU A 17 10.19 1.43 4.15
N ASP A 18 11.37 0.92 3.82
CA ASP A 18 11.57 -0.32 3.03
C ASP A 18 10.85 -1.51 3.68
N ARG A 19 11.01 -1.69 5.00
CA ARG A 19 10.34 -2.77 5.74
C ARG A 19 8.82 -2.64 5.69
N MET A 20 8.31 -1.42 5.90
CA MET A 20 6.89 -1.13 5.89
C MET A 20 6.28 -1.40 4.50
N HIS A 21 6.97 -0.98 3.44
CA HIS A 21 6.57 -1.24 2.06
C HIS A 21 6.53 -2.73 1.72
N VAL A 22 7.59 -3.48 2.07
CA VAL A 22 7.67 -4.93 1.83
C VAL A 22 6.55 -5.66 2.58
N LEU A 23 6.29 -5.28 3.83
CA LEU A 23 5.20 -5.86 4.62
C LEU A 23 3.83 -5.61 3.96
N MET A 24 3.57 -4.38 3.51
CA MET A 24 2.35 -4.03 2.78
C MET A 24 2.19 -4.84 1.49
N LEU A 25 3.26 -5.03 0.70
CA LEU A 25 3.21 -5.87 -0.51
C LEU A 25 2.89 -7.33 -0.19
N PHE A 26 3.45 -7.88 0.90
CA PHE A 26 3.11 -9.22 1.36
C PHE A 26 1.66 -9.31 1.85
N MET A 27 1.15 -8.30 2.54
CA MET A 27 -0.26 -8.25 2.94
C MET A 27 -1.18 -8.26 1.72
N LEU A 28 -0.90 -7.46 0.68
CA LEU A 28 -1.68 -7.48 -0.56
C LEU A 28 -1.65 -8.86 -1.23
N ARG A 29 -0.46 -9.44 -1.39
CA ARG A 29 -0.32 -10.77 -2.01
C ARG A 29 -1.10 -11.83 -1.23
N ASP A 30 -0.90 -11.88 0.08
CA ASP A 30 -1.52 -12.89 0.93
C ASP A 30 -3.05 -12.67 1.03
N ALA A 31 -3.55 -11.43 0.96
CA ALA A 31 -4.97 -11.14 0.88
C ALA A 31 -5.59 -11.68 -0.41
N VAL A 32 -4.90 -11.54 -1.55
CA VAL A 32 -5.33 -12.06 -2.85
C VAL A 32 -5.25 -13.59 -2.89
N ASP A 33 -4.22 -14.19 -2.28
CA ASP A 33 -4.10 -15.64 -2.15
C ASP A 33 -5.19 -16.22 -1.24
N ALA A 34 -5.49 -15.55 -0.12
CA ALA A 34 -6.59 -15.89 0.76
C ALA A 34 -7.93 -15.84 0.02
N LEU A 35 -8.14 -14.80 -0.80
CA LEU A 35 -9.34 -14.66 -1.62
C LEU A 35 -9.49 -15.80 -2.62
N LYS A 36 -8.41 -16.12 -3.34
CA LYS A 36 -8.37 -17.17 -4.37
C LYS A 36 -8.67 -18.55 -3.80
N ASN A 37 -8.14 -18.84 -2.63
CA ASN A 37 -8.25 -20.15 -1.99
C ASN A 37 -9.39 -20.24 -0.97
N ASN A 38 -10.15 -19.15 -0.77
CA ASN A 38 -11.14 -19.02 0.30
C ASN A 38 -10.54 -19.36 1.69
N ASP A 39 -9.29 -18.96 1.90
CA ASP A 39 -8.53 -19.23 3.12
C ASP A 39 -8.78 -18.14 4.16
N ARG A 40 -9.71 -18.42 5.09
CA ARG A 40 -10.09 -17.48 6.15
C ARG A 40 -8.99 -17.31 7.19
N ALA A 41 -8.18 -18.34 7.44
CA ALA A 41 -7.10 -18.25 8.43
C ALA A 41 -6.01 -17.30 7.96
N LEU A 42 -5.63 -17.40 6.68
CA LEU A 42 -4.70 -16.46 6.05
C LEU A 42 -5.28 -15.03 6.01
N ALA A 43 -6.57 -14.89 5.70
CA ALA A 43 -7.24 -13.59 5.72
C ALA A 43 -7.17 -12.91 7.10
N GLU A 44 -7.48 -13.64 8.18
CA GLU A 44 -7.36 -13.14 9.54
C GLU A 44 -5.92 -12.78 9.92
N GLU A 45 -4.94 -13.54 9.43
CA GLU A 45 -3.53 -13.23 9.63
C GLU A 45 -3.15 -11.90 8.97
N VAL A 46 -3.58 -11.67 7.72
CA VAL A 46 -3.35 -10.39 7.02
C VAL A 46 -3.93 -9.22 7.81
N VAL A 47 -5.16 -9.35 8.33
CA VAL A 47 -5.78 -8.30 9.16
C VAL A 47 -4.93 -8.01 10.41
N ARG A 48 -4.37 -9.03 11.06
CA ARG A 48 -3.51 -8.83 12.25
C ARG A 48 -2.16 -8.20 11.91
N ARG A 49 -1.60 -8.44 10.72
CA ARG A 49 -0.31 -7.86 10.29
C ARG A 49 -0.38 -6.35 10.06
N ASP A 50 -1.58 -5.80 9.88
CA ASP A 50 -1.81 -4.35 9.76
C ASP A 50 -1.30 -3.59 11.00
N ASP A 51 -1.45 -4.17 12.20
CA ASP A 51 -0.91 -3.62 13.45
C ASP A 51 0.62 -3.42 13.40
N GLU A 52 1.35 -4.25 12.64
CA GLU A 52 2.79 -4.12 12.48
C GLU A 52 3.15 -2.96 11.54
N VAL A 53 2.36 -2.76 10.47
CA VAL A 53 2.49 -1.60 9.58
C VAL A 53 2.20 -0.31 10.35
N ASP A 54 1.17 -0.28 11.17
CA ASP A 54 0.82 0.86 12.04
C ASP A 54 1.96 1.23 13.00
N ARG A 55 2.59 0.22 13.63
CA ARG A 55 3.73 0.46 14.52
C ARG A 55 4.91 1.09 13.77
N LEU A 56 5.21 0.59 12.56
CA LEU A 56 6.25 1.17 11.70
C LEU A 56 5.89 2.58 11.25
N TYR A 57 4.62 2.83 10.87
CA TYR A 57 4.11 4.14 10.54
C TYR A 57 4.34 5.15 11.67
N PHE A 58 3.90 4.83 12.89
CA PHE A 58 4.09 5.73 14.03
C PHE A 58 5.56 5.91 14.40
N PHE A 59 6.38 4.87 14.23
CA PHE A 59 7.83 4.97 14.42
C PHE A 59 8.46 5.97 13.44
N VAL A 60 8.17 5.85 12.14
CA VAL A 60 8.63 6.77 11.10
C VAL A 60 8.15 8.20 11.37
N VAL A 61 6.87 8.39 11.70
CA VAL A 61 6.31 9.72 12.01
C VAL A 61 7.03 10.36 13.20
N ARG A 62 7.36 9.60 14.26
CA ARG A 62 8.14 10.12 15.39
C ARG A 62 9.54 10.56 14.97
N GLN A 63 10.22 9.78 14.13
CA GLN A 63 11.53 10.14 13.60
C GLN A 63 11.47 11.45 12.80
N LEU A 64 10.52 11.56 11.86
CA LEU A 64 10.34 12.76 11.04
C LEU A 64 10.05 13.99 11.91
N LYS A 65 9.18 13.86 12.92
CA LYS A 65 8.88 14.96 13.85
C LYS A 65 10.13 15.40 14.60
N ALA A 66 10.91 14.47 15.15
CA ALA A 66 12.13 14.79 15.89
C ALA A 66 13.17 15.48 15.00
N ALA A 67 13.30 15.04 13.76
CA ALA A 67 14.24 15.60 12.79
C ALA A 67 13.88 17.03 12.37
N VAL A 68 12.59 17.38 12.25
CA VAL A 68 12.18 18.78 12.00
C VAL A 68 12.62 19.72 13.12
N TYR A 69 12.64 19.26 14.38
CA TYR A 69 13.06 20.09 15.52
C TYR A 69 14.57 20.20 15.68
N ASN A 70 15.34 19.17 15.28
CA ASN A 70 16.77 19.11 15.52
C ASN A 70 17.54 18.76 14.23
N ARG A 71 18.33 19.71 13.73
CA ARG A 71 19.13 19.54 12.52
C ARG A 71 20.13 18.39 12.60
N ALA A 72 20.67 18.08 13.78
CA ALA A 72 21.56 16.93 13.94
C ALA A 72 20.84 15.60 13.67
N LEU A 73 19.55 15.52 14.00
CA LEU A 73 18.74 14.33 13.76
C LEU A 73 18.35 14.15 12.29
N ILE A 74 18.36 15.22 11.47
CA ILE A 74 18.07 15.13 10.03
C ILE A 74 19.08 14.24 9.32
N GLU A 75 20.37 14.50 9.56
CA GLU A 75 21.45 13.73 8.96
C GLU A 75 21.49 12.31 9.54
N GLU A 76 21.22 12.15 10.83
CA GLU A 76 21.17 10.83 11.50
C GLU A 76 20.11 9.89 10.90
N ILE A 77 18.92 10.42 10.55
CA ILE A 77 17.87 9.62 9.89
C ILE A 77 18.08 9.44 8.39
N GLY A 78 19.14 10.04 7.83
CA GLY A 78 19.53 9.91 6.42
C GLY A 78 18.86 10.91 5.47
N LEU A 79 18.37 12.04 5.98
CA LEU A 79 17.87 13.16 5.18
C LEU A 79 18.87 14.31 5.14
N SER A 80 18.75 15.17 4.12
CA SER A 80 19.65 16.32 3.95
C SER A 80 18.97 17.66 4.27
N ASN A 81 17.64 17.72 4.21
CA ASN A 81 16.87 18.94 4.45
C ASN A 81 15.63 18.67 5.32
N PRO A 82 15.35 19.47 6.37
CA PRO A 82 14.10 19.40 7.12
C PRO A 82 12.82 19.43 6.27
N ARG A 83 12.84 20.11 5.11
CA ARG A 83 11.69 20.17 4.20
C ARG A 83 11.35 18.79 3.61
N ASP A 84 12.33 17.91 3.43
CA ASP A 84 12.12 16.56 2.89
C ASP A 84 11.21 15.74 3.80
N CYS A 85 11.16 16.06 5.10
CA CYS A 85 10.26 15.42 6.06
C CYS A 85 8.78 15.54 5.67
N LEU A 86 8.39 16.60 4.94
CA LEU A 86 7.02 16.77 4.45
C LEU A 86 6.67 15.70 3.42
N GLY A 87 7.56 15.44 2.44
CA GLY A 87 7.36 14.41 1.43
C GLY A 87 7.37 13.01 2.05
N TYR A 88 8.37 12.69 2.88
CA TYR A 88 8.43 11.39 3.57
C TYR A 88 7.24 11.14 4.50
N ARG A 89 6.66 12.19 5.10
CA ARG A 89 5.44 12.08 5.92
C ARG A 89 4.23 11.67 5.09
N LEU A 90 4.15 12.12 3.83
CA LEU A 90 3.07 11.73 2.91
C LEU A 90 3.31 10.31 2.39
N ILE A 91 4.54 9.98 1.96
CA ILE A 91 4.90 8.65 1.47
C ILE A 91 4.58 7.57 2.49
N VAL A 92 4.99 7.73 3.76
CA VAL A 92 4.71 6.73 4.79
C VAL A 92 3.20 6.56 5.03
N LYS A 93 2.40 7.61 4.84
CA LYS A 93 0.93 7.50 4.96
C LYS A 93 0.31 6.79 3.75
N SER A 94 0.85 6.96 2.56
CA SER A 94 0.40 6.21 1.37
C SER A 94 0.68 4.72 1.51
N ILE A 95 1.82 4.34 2.10
CA ILE A 95 2.13 2.93 2.39
C ILE A 95 1.17 2.37 3.46
N GLU A 96 0.93 3.08 4.56
CA GLU A 96 -0.02 2.63 5.59
C GLU A 96 -1.43 2.47 5.01
N ARG A 97 -1.94 3.45 4.25
CA ARG A 97 -3.26 3.32 3.62
C ARG A 97 -3.33 2.14 2.65
N SER A 98 -2.22 1.82 1.97
CA SER A 98 -2.17 0.64 1.12
C SER A 98 -2.29 -0.66 1.93
N ALA A 99 -1.69 -0.71 3.12
CA ALA A 99 -1.84 -1.83 4.05
C ALA A 99 -3.26 -1.91 4.63
N ASP A 100 -3.88 -0.79 5.02
CA ASP A 100 -5.27 -0.73 5.47
C ASP A 100 -6.20 -1.35 4.40
N HIS A 101 -5.96 -1.05 3.13
CA HIS A 101 -6.73 -1.61 2.02
C HIS A 101 -6.45 -3.09 1.79
N ALA A 102 -5.22 -3.56 1.99
CA ALA A 102 -4.91 -4.99 1.97
C ALA A 102 -5.64 -5.73 3.11
N ALA A 103 -5.65 -5.16 4.32
CA ALA A 103 -6.42 -5.67 5.46
C ALA A 103 -7.93 -5.62 5.19
N ARG A 104 -8.43 -4.58 4.49
CA ARG A 104 -9.84 -4.49 4.06
C ARG A 104 -10.21 -5.58 3.06
N ILE A 105 -9.35 -5.89 2.09
CA ILE A 105 -9.57 -7.03 1.17
C ILE A 105 -9.73 -8.31 2.00
N ALA A 106 -8.80 -8.55 2.92
CA ALA A 106 -8.81 -9.73 3.76
C ALA A 106 -10.06 -9.82 4.67
N SER A 107 -10.49 -8.70 5.28
CA SER A 107 -11.65 -8.68 6.18
C SER A 107 -12.99 -8.91 5.47
N VAL A 108 -13.06 -8.65 4.16
CA VAL A 108 -14.25 -8.95 3.35
C VAL A 108 -14.42 -10.45 3.10
N ILE A 109 -13.32 -11.22 2.98
CA ILE A 109 -13.33 -12.66 2.64
C ILE A 109 -14.32 -13.48 3.49
N PRO A 110 -14.30 -13.43 4.85
CA PRO A 110 -15.21 -14.22 5.67
C PRO A 110 -16.69 -13.83 5.53
N THR A 111 -16.99 -12.66 4.98
CA THR A 111 -18.36 -12.15 4.77
C THR A 111 -19.00 -12.65 3.48
N LEU A 112 -18.22 -13.24 2.57
CA LEU A 112 -18.70 -13.75 1.29
C LEU A 112 -19.57 -15.00 1.50
N ALA A 113 -20.77 -15.00 0.93
CA ALA A 113 -21.72 -16.10 1.09
C ALA A 113 -21.33 -17.35 0.27
N ALA A 114 -20.56 -17.15 -0.81
CA ALA A 114 -20.04 -18.21 -1.66
C ALA A 114 -18.67 -17.81 -2.23
N PRO A 115 -17.85 -18.79 -2.68
CA PRO A 115 -16.63 -18.51 -3.40
C PRO A 115 -16.89 -17.63 -4.64
N ILE A 116 -15.95 -16.72 -4.90
CA ILE A 116 -16.06 -15.78 -6.02
C ILE A 116 -15.88 -16.52 -7.35
N ASN A 117 -16.60 -16.07 -8.37
CA ASN A 117 -16.42 -16.56 -9.73
C ASN A 117 -14.95 -16.42 -10.19
N GLY A 118 -14.40 -17.47 -10.80
CA GLY A 118 -12.99 -17.49 -11.23
C GLY A 118 -12.60 -16.35 -12.18
N LYS A 119 -13.53 -15.79 -12.96
CA LYS A 119 -13.27 -14.64 -13.84
C LYS A 119 -13.07 -13.35 -13.03
N ALA A 120 -13.88 -13.12 -12.00
CA ALA A 120 -13.71 -11.98 -11.08
C ALA A 120 -12.41 -12.12 -10.27
N ILE A 121 -12.06 -13.33 -9.82
CA ILE A 121 -10.76 -13.59 -9.17
C ILE A 121 -9.61 -13.24 -10.10
N LYS A 122 -9.66 -13.63 -11.38
CA LYS A 122 -8.63 -13.27 -12.37
C LYS A 122 -8.49 -11.75 -12.54
N GLY A 123 -9.60 -11.01 -12.53
CA GLY A 123 -9.58 -9.55 -12.55
C GLY A 123 -8.86 -8.96 -11.34
N VAL A 124 -9.22 -9.39 -10.13
CA VAL A 124 -8.56 -8.97 -8.88
C VAL A 124 -7.07 -9.28 -8.90
N VAL A 125 -6.68 -10.50 -9.33
CA VAL A 125 -5.27 -10.89 -9.45
C VAL A 125 -4.53 -9.97 -10.41
N ALA A 126 -5.07 -9.74 -11.62
CA ALA A 126 -4.43 -8.86 -12.61
C ALA A 126 -4.27 -7.42 -12.10
N MET A 127 -5.31 -6.87 -11.47
CA MET A 127 -5.24 -5.55 -10.84
C MET A 127 -4.20 -5.50 -9.72
N SER A 128 -4.14 -6.54 -8.88
CA SER A 128 -3.19 -6.60 -7.76
C SER A 128 -1.74 -6.67 -8.23
N SER A 129 -1.46 -7.41 -9.32
CA SER A 129 -0.12 -7.45 -9.91
C SER A 129 0.30 -6.08 -10.44
N LEU A 130 -0.60 -5.37 -11.13
CA LEU A 130 -0.32 -4.00 -11.57
C LEU A 130 -0.10 -3.04 -10.40
N ALA A 131 -0.89 -3.16 -9.33
CA ALA A 131 -0.71 -2.37 -8.12
C ALA A 131 0.67 -2.61 -7.47
N GLN A 132 1.13 -3.88 -7.41
CA GLN A 132 2.47 -4.22 -6.93
C GLN A 132 3.57 -3.60 -7.81
N GLU A 133 3.46 -3.72 -9.14
CA GLU A 133 4.42 -3.11 -10.07
C GLU A 133 4.50 -1.59 -9.90
N ILE A 134 3.36 -0.91 -9.74
CA ILE A 134 3.31 0.53 -9.49
C ILE A 134 4.09 0.86 -8.22
N HIS A 135 3.80 0.17 -7.10
CA HIS A 135 4.48 0.39 -5.82
C HIS A 135 5.99 0.16 -5.90
N GLU A 136 6.42 -0.93 -6.54
CA GLU A 136 7.84 -1.21 -6.74
C GLU A 136 8.55 -0.13 -7.55
N ASP A 137 7.93 0.34 -8.63
CA ASP A 137 8.49 1.40 -9.47
C ASP A 137 8.50 2.76 -8.75
N SER A 138 7.46 3.08 -7.98
CA SER A 138 7.39 4.28 -7.14
C SER A 138 8.50 4.32 -6.08
N MET A 139 8.77 3.19 -5.43
CA MET A 139 9.87 3.09 -4.47
C MET A 139 11.25 3.15 -5.14
N LYS A 140 11.41 2.57 -6.35
CA LYS A 140 12.64 2.75 -7.14
C LYS A 140 12.83 4.22 -7.53
N ALA A 141 11.78 4.90 -7.97
CA ALA A 141 11.81 6.31 -8.34
C ALA A 141 12.18 7.21 -7.16
N LEU A 142 11.64 6.94 -5.97
CA LEU A 142 12.00 7.64 -4.72
C LEU A 142 13.52 7.58 -4.41
N TYR A 143 14.19 6.47 -4.72
CA TYR A 143 15.59 6.27 -4.38
C TYR A 143 16.58 6.60 -5.50
N LYS A 144 16.16 6.47 -6.75
CA LYS A 144 17.00 6.72 -7.93
C LYS A 144 16.72 8.06 -8.59
N TYR A 145 15.64 8.75 -8.21
CA TYR A 145 15.16 9.97 -8.85
C TYR A 145 15.04 9.83 -10.36
N ASP A 146 14.48 8.70 -10.79
CA ASP A 146 14.29 8.37 -12.21
C ASP A 146 12.85 8.73 -12.62
N PRO A 147 12.63 9.84 -13.34
CA PRO A 147 11.31 10.29 -13.73
C PRO A 147 10.66 9.39 -14.80
N GLU A 148 11.42 8.58 -15.54
CA GLU A 148 10.84 7.68 -16.55
C GLU A 148 10.03 6.54 -15.91
N LEU A 149 10.44 6.08 -14.72
CA LEU A 149 9.70 5.08 -13.92
C LEU A 149 8.31 5.58 -13.49
N ILE A 150 8.09 6.90 -13.54
CA ILE A 150 6.89 7.56 -13.01
C ILE A 150 5.85 7.79 -14.10
N ASN A 151 6.28 8.10 -15.33
CA ASN A 151 5.35 8.18 -16.47
C ASN A 151 4.65 6.84 -16.72
N GLY A 152 5.30 5.72 -16.37
CA GLY A 152 4.71 4.39 -16.42
C GLY A 152 3.61 4.15 -15.37
N SER A 153 3.65 4.78 -14.20
CA SER A 153 2.68 4.52 -13.12
C SER A 153 1.26 5.00 -13.48
N MET A 154 1.15 6.18 -14.09
CA MET A 154 -0.14 6.74 -14.52
C MET A 154 -0.84 5.86 -15.57
N ALA A 155 -0.08 5.35 -16.55
CA ALA A 155 -0.61 4.44 -17.55
C ALA A 155 -1.09 3.12 -16.93
N ARG A 156 -0.36 2.60 -15.94
CA ARG A 156 -0.76 1.39 -15.20
C ARG A 156 -1.99 1.61 -14.33
N VAL A 157 -2.13 2.77 -13.67
CA VAL A 157 -3.34 3.08 -12.89
C VAL A 157 -4.58 3.12 -13.79
N ASN A 158 -4.51 3.76 -14.97
CA ASN A 158 -5.64 3.75 -15.90
C ASN A 158 -6.01 2.32 -16.30
N LYS A 159 -5.02 1.45 -16.54
CA LYS A 159 -5.27 0.03 -16.80
C LYS A 159 -5.93 -0.70 -15.61
N VAL A 160 -5.60 -0.34 -14.36
CA VAL A 160 -6.28 -0.87 -13.17
C VAL A 160 -7.75 -0.42 -13.13
N ILE A 161 -8.04 0.83 -13.52
CA ILE A 161 -9.41 1.35 -13.62
C ILE A 161 -10.20 0.60 -14.69
N ASP A 162 -9.63 0.44 -15.88
CA ASP A 162 -10.28 -0.30 -16.97
C ASP A 162 -10.61 -1.75 -16.55
N LEU A 163 -9.67 -2.42 -15.88
CA LEU A 163 -9.88 -3.79 -15.35
C LEU A 163 -10.94 -3.85 -14.26
N GLU A 164 -11.03 -2.82 -13.40
CA GLU A 164 -12.10 -2.71 -12.41
C GLU A 164 -13.48 -2.61 -13.09
N GLU A 165 -13.61 -1.71 -14.07
CA GLU A 165 -14.86 -1.51 -14.82
C GLU A 165 -15.29 -2.81 -15.52
N GLU A 166 -14.36 -3.47 -16.22
CA GLU A 166 -14.61 -4.76 -16.86
C GLU A 166 -15.05 -5.83 -15.85
N ALA A 167 -14.43 -5.89 -14.67
CA ALA A 167 -14.78 -6.84 -13.63
C ALA A 167 -16.20 -6.57 -13.07
N ILE A 168 -16.55 -5.30 -12.85
CA ILE A 168 -17.88 -4.89 -12.39
C ILE A 168 -18.96 -5.26 -13.42
N GLU A 169 -18.74 -4.94 -14.70
CA GLU A 169 -19.71 -5.28 -15.75
C GLU A 169 -19.97 -6.79 -15.81
N GLN A 170 -18.92 -7.59 -15.63
CA GLN A 170 -19.05 -9.05 -15.62
C GLN A 170 -19.81 -9.54 -14.38
N LEU A 171 -19.57 -8.94 -13.22
CA LEU A 171 -20.30 -9.26 -11.99
C LEU A 171 -21.80 -8.95 -12.11
N LEU A 172 -22.16 -7.85 -12.77
CA LEU A 172 -23.56 -7.47 -13.01
C LEU A 172 -24.28 -8.43 -13.98
N LYS A 173 -23.54 -9.03 -14.93
CA LYS A 173 -24.08 -10.06 -15.84
C LYS A 173 -24.31 -11.40 -15.13
N LEU A 174 -23.65 -11.63 -14.00
CA LEU A 174 -23.83 -12.82 -13.16
C LEU A 174 -24.97 -12.59 -12.18
N LYS A 175 -25.82 -13.59 -11.96
CA LYS A 175 -26.85 -13.58 -10.89
C LYS A 175 -26.19 -13.83 -9.52
N THR A 176 -25.24 -12.98 -9.16
CA THR A 176 -24.50 -13.05 -7.89
C THR A 176 -25.40 -12.56 -6.76
N GLU A 177 -25.31 -13.22 -5.60
CA GLU A 177 -26.01 -12.80 -4.40
C GLU A 177 -25.56 -11.37 -3.98
N PRO A 178 -26.48 -10.48 -3.56
CA PRO A 178 -26.15 -9.06 -3.33
C PRO A 178 -25.02 -8.79 -2.35
N ARG A 179 -24.93 -9.52 -1.22
CA ARG A 179 -23.82 -9.33 -0.25
C ARG A 179 -22.48 -9.70 -0.85
N SER A 180 -22.43 -10.80 -1.60
CA SER A 180 -21.23 -11.24 -2.29
C SER A 180 -20.82 -10.25 -3.39
N MET A 181 -21.78 -9.67 -4.13
CA MET A 181 -21.52 -8.61 -5.10
C MET A 181 -20.92 -7.37 -4.44
N MET A 182 -21.47 -6.91 -3.31
CA MET A 182 -20.91 -5.78 -2.55
C MET A 182 -19.51 -6.08 -2.04
N GLY A 183 -19.27 -7.28 -1.50
CA GLY A 183 -17.95 -7.70 -1.04
C GLY A 183 -16.92 -7.66 -2.16
N ILE A 184 -17.24 -8.20 -3.32
CA ILE A 184 -16.33 -8.17 -4.48
C ILE A 184 -16.06 -6.73 -4.93
N ARG A 185 -17.08 -5.85 -4.91
CA ARG A 185 -16.88 -4.43 -5.25
C ARG A 185 -15.92 -3.74 -4.28
N LEU A 186 -16.03 -3.99 -2.99
CA LEU A 186 -15.12 -3.43 -1.98
C LEU A 186 -13.67 -3.93 -2.16
N ILE A 187 -13.50 -5.17 -2.59
CA ILE A 187 -12.18 -5.73 -2.91
C ILE A 187 -11.58 -5.03 -4.13
N LEU A 188 -12.35 -4.90 -5.22
CA LEU A 188 -11.91 -4.22 -6.44
C LEU A 188 -11.52 -2.76 -6.15
N GLU A 189 -12.36 -2.03 -5.42
CA GLU A 189 -12.07 -0.65 -5.01
C GLU A 189 -10.78 -0.59 -4.20
N SER A 190 -10.58 -1.52 -3.25
CA SER A 190 -9.39 -1.54 -2.40
C SER A 190 -8.11 -1.78 -3.21
N VAL A 191 -8.13 -2.67 -4.21
CA VAL A 191 -6.97 -2.87 -5.10
C VAL A 191 -6.69 -1.62 -5.92
N ARG A 192 -7.73 -0.95 -6.46
CA ARG A 192 -7.57 0.34 -7.14
C ARG A 192 -6.96 1.41 -6.24
N ARG A 193 -7.42 1.53 -4.98
CA ARG A 193 -6.86 2.47 -4.00
C ARG A 193 -5.39 2.18 -3.72
N ILE A 194 -4.99 0.91 -3.59
CA ILE A 194 -3.58 0.54 -3.41
C ILE A 194 -2.75 1.02 -4.61
N ALA A 195 -3.23 0.83 -5.84
CA ALA A 195 -2.55 1.33 -7.04
C ALA A 195 -2.43 2.87 -7.05
N GLU A 196 -3.49 3.60 -6.69
CA GLU A 196 -3.48 5.07 -6.57
C GLU A 196 -2.45 5.55 -5.54
N TYR A 197 -2.38 4.92 -4.37
CA TYR A 197 -1.38 5.26 -3.34
C TYR A 197 0.05 4.99 -3.79
N GLY A 198 0.27 3.98 -4.63
CA GLY A 198 1.55 3.78 -5.29
C GLY A 198 1.92 4.98 -6.17
N THR A 199 0.97 5.51 -6.95
CA THR A 199 1.18 6.72 -7.76
C THR A 199 1.43 7.96 -6.90
N ASP A 200 0.70 8.15 -5.80
CA ASP A 200 0.96 9.26 -4.86
C ASP A 200 2.43 9.27 -4.41
N ILE A 201 3.01 8.09 -4.11
CA ILE A 201 4.43 7.97 -3.74
C ILE A 201 5.34 8.45 -4.87
N ALA A 202 5.04 8.10 -6.12
CA ALA A 202 5.82 8.53 -7.29
C ALA A 202 5.74 10.05 -7.50
N GLU A 203 4.56 10.64 -7.38
CA GLU A 203 4.38 12.09 -7.47
C GLU A 203 5.17 12.84 -6.38
N ILE A 204 5.14 12.33 -5.16
CA ILE A 204 5.91 12.91 -4.06
C ILE A 204 7.42 12.75 -4.31
N ALA A 205 7.86 11.62 -4.88
CA ALA A 205 9.26 11.41 -5.24
C ALA A 205 9.77 12.45 -6.25
N ILE A 206 8.96 12.84 -7.25
CA ILE A 206 9.28 13.95 -8.17
C ILE A 206 9.42 15.26 -7.41
N ASN A 207 8.45 15.56 -6.56
CA ASN A 207 8.46 16.82 -5.81
C ASN A 207 9.69 16.92 -4.88
N LEU A 208 10.18 15.80 -4.36
CA LEU A 208 11.42 15.72 -3.58
C LEU A 208 12.69 15.87 -4.44
N SER A 209 12.64 15.59 -5.75
CA SER A 209 13.80 15.71 -6.64
C SER A 209 14.03 17.15 -7.12
N VAL A 210 12.99 17.98 -7.14
CA VAL A 210 13.05 19.40 -7.52
C VAL A 210 13.50 20.23 -6.30
N LYS A 211 14.64 20.92 -6.40
CA LYS A 211 15.22 21.74 -5.34
C LYS A 211 14.98 23.23 -5.53
#